data_AF-A0AAU8KE49-F1
#
_entry.id   AF-A0AAU8KE49-F1
#
_cell.length_a   1.000
_cell.length_b   1.000
_cell.length_c   1.000
_cell.angle_alpha   90.00
_cell.angle_beta   90.00
_cell.angle_gamma   90.00
#
_symmetry.space_group_name_H-M   'P 1'
#
loop_
_entity.id
_entity.type
_entity.pdbx_description
1 polymer ?
#
loop_
_entity_poly.entity_id
_entity_poly.type
_entity_poly.pdbx_seq_one_letter_code
_entity_poly.pdbx_strand_id
1 'polypeptide(L)'
;MRSGTKKDSVPLGSGFTGLALPDRAEVTLPTGCAARMGSAAPHITASLEVPSQDEERLYGRGEEPPVAPDTATRNNATVMREVATRLAERYDCSDTG
;
A
#
# COMPACT_ATOMS: atom_id res chain seq x y z
N MET A 1 -1.14 -14.82 -13.34
CA MET A 1 -1.33 -13.45 -12.82
C MET A 1 -0.55 -12.51 -13.74
N ARG A 2 -1.22 -11.83 -14.68
CA ARG A 2 -0.55 -10.88 -15.57
C ARG A 2 -0.58 -9.51 -14.91
N SER A 3 0.62 -8.97 -14.69
CA SER A 3 0.92 -7.68 -14.09
C SER A 3 0.11 -6.57 -14.75
N GLY A 4 -0.81 -5.97 -13.97
CA GLY A 4 -1.08 -4.55 -14.13
C GLY A 4 0.27 -3.84 -14.02
N THR A 5 0.66 -3.19 -15.09
CA THR A 5 2.00 -2.68 -15.33
C THR A 5 2.42 -1.72 -14.23
N LYS A 6 3.66 -1.87 -13.77
CA LYS A 6 4.47 -0.99 -12.89
C LYS A 6 4.49 0.50 -13.29
N LYS A 7 3.78 0.89 -14.35
CA LYS A 7 3.77 2.22 -14.96
C LYS A 7 2.96 3.23 -14.14
N ASP A 8 1.95 2.75 -13.42
CA ASP A 8 1.04 3.60 -12.64
C ASP A 8 1.25 3.44 -11.13
N SER A 9 2.29 2.69 -10.72
CA SER A 9 2.62 2.54 -9.30
C SER A 9 3.27 3.81 -8.79
N VAL A 10 2.67 4.44 -7.78
CA VAL A 10 3.21 5.62 -7.12
C VAL A 10 3.94 5.18 -5.84
N PRO A 11 5.19 5.60 -5.61
CA PRO A 11 5.87 5.37 -4.34
C PRO A 11 5.05 5.93 -3.18
N LEU A 12 5.06 5.24 -2.04
CA LEU A 12 4.39 5.75 -0.84
C LEU A 12 5.02 7.05 -0.31
N GLY A 13 6.12 7.53 -0.85
CA GLY A 13 6.76 8.79 -0.43
C GLY A 13 7.87 8.59 0.60
N SER A 14 8.51 9.69 1.00
CA SER A 14 9.65 9.69 1.92
C SER A 14 9.33 8.99 3.24
N GLY A 15 10.24 8.14 3.71
CA GLY A 15 10.10 7.41 4.97
C GLY A 15 9.30 6.10 4.87
N PHE A 16 8.79 5.74 3.70
CA PHE A 16 8.04 4.49 3.50
C PHE A 16 8.61 3.67 2.35
N THR A 17 8.80 2.36 2.58
CA THR A 17 9.14 1.41 1.52
C THR A 17 7.88 0.74 1.03
N GLY A 18 7.43 1.09 -0.17
CA GLY A 18 6.19 0.53 -0.73
C GLY A 18 5.67 1.29 -1.94
N LEU A 19 4.55 0.82 -2.46
CA LEU A 19 3.88 1.40 -3.63
C LEU A 19 2.35 1.35 -3.50
N ALA A 20 1.69 2.22 -4.24
CA ALA A 20 0.25 2.23 -4.39
C ALA A 20 -0.15 2.22 -5.87
N LEU A 21 -1.24 1.50 -6.15
CA LEU A 21 -1.96 1.38 -7.41
C LEU A 21 -3.46 1.63 -7.11
N PRO A 22 -4.31 1.85 -8.13
CA PRO A 22 -5.74 2.06 -7.93
C PRO A 22 -6.45 0.89 -7.23
N ASP A 23 -6.02 -0.35 -7.46
CA ASP A 23 -6.62 -1.59 -6.95
C ASP A 23 -5.83 -2.26 -5.82
N ARG A 24 -4.59 -1.81 -5.56
CA ARG A 24 -3.70 -2.42 -4.56
C ARG A 24 -2.72 -1.42 -3.98
N ALA A 25 -2.36 -1.56 -2.73
CA ALA A 25 -1.17 -0.90 -2.18
C ALA A 25 -0.43 -1.81 -1.20
N GLU A 26 0.86 -1.58 -1.04
CA GLU A 26 1.73 -2.35 -0.17
C GLU A 26 2.74 -1.45 0.53
N VAL A 27 2.98 -1.73 1.81
CA VAL A 27 4.04 -1.08 2.60
C VAL A 27 4.81 -2.13 3.36
N THR A 28 6.13 -1.99 3.36
CA THR A 28 7.02 -2.72 4.27
C THR A 28 7.20 -1.88 5.52
N LEU A 29 6.94 -2.48 6.68
CA LEU A 29 7.11 -1.82 7.97
C LEU A 29 8.59 -1.52 8.24
N PRO A 30 8.89 -0.53 9.10
CA PRO A 30 10.25 -0.22 9.55
C PRO A 30 11.04 -1.44 10.04
N THR A 31 12.37 -1.29 10.02
CA THR A 31 13.27 -2.34 10.48
C THR A 31 13.05 -2.62 11.97
N GLY A 32 13.02 -3.89 12.35
CA GLY A 32 12.80 -4.30 13.75
C GLY A 32 11.34 -4.46 14.15
N CYS A 33 10.37 -3.97 13.36
CA CYS A 33 8.95 -4.22 13.63
C CYS A 33 8.61 -5.71 13.63
N ALA A 34 9.22 -6.51 12.74
CA ALA A 34 9.03 -7.96 12.72
C ALA A 34 9.37 -8.61 14.08
N ALA A 35 10.52 -8.25 14.66
CA ALA A 35 10.95 -8.78 15.96
C ALA A 35 10.02 -8.33 17.10
N ARG A 36 9.58 -7.07 17.11
CA ARG A 36 8.62 -6.55 18.11
C ARG A 36 7.24 -7.21 18.03
N MET A 37 6.87 -7.69 16.84
CA MET A 37 5.67 -8.49 16.61
C MET A 37 5.87 -10.00 16.90
N GLY A 38 7.06 -10.43 17.34
CA GLY A 38 7.36 -11.84 17.63
C GLY A 38 7.65 -12.69 16.39
N SER A 39 7.95 -12.07 15.25
CA SER A 39 8.29 -12.75 14.00
C SER A 39 9.81 -12.87 13.82
N ALA A 40 10.25 -14.01 13.29
CA ALA A 40 11.63 -14.22 12.84
C ALA A 40 11.86 -13.76 11.40
N ALA A 41 10.82 -13.26 10.71
CA ALA A 41 10.96 -12.73 9.36
C ALA A 41 11.81 -11.44 9.37
N PRO A 42 12.58 -11.18 8.29
CA PRO A 42 13.39 -9.98 8.20
C PRO A 42 12.55 -8.69 8.10
N HIS A 43 11.33 -8.78 7.58
CA HIS A 43 10.40 -7.67 7.44
C HIS A 43 8.95 -8.15 7.53
N ILE A 44 8.04 -7.22 7.80
CA ILE A 44 6.59 -7.42 7.70
C ILE A 44 6.07 -6.49 6.61
N THR A 45 5.21 -7.01 5.75
CA THR A 45 4.52 -6.25 4.72
C THR A 45 3.04 -6.22 5.04
N ALA A 46 2.43 -5.03 4.96
CA ALA A 46 0.98 -4.88 4.95
C ALA A 46 0.53 -4.56 3.53
N SER A 47 -0.60 -5.12 3.13
CA SER A 47 -1.20 -4.89 1.82
C SER A 47 -2.67 -4.50 1.94
N LEU A 48 -3.09 -3.61 1.06
CA LEU A 48 -4.49 -3.25 0.84
C LEU A 48 -4.89 -3.76 -0.54
N GLU A 49 -6.00 -4.47 -0.61
CA GLU A 49 -6.66 -4.87 -1.86
C GLU A 49 -8.07 -4.28 -1.87
N VAL A 50 -8.41 -3.55 -2.93
CA VAL A 50 -9.72 -2.92 -3.12
C VAL A 50 -10.25 -3.24 -4.51
N PRO A 51 -11.58 -3.18 -4.74
CA PRO A 51 -12.14 -3.30 -6.09
C PRO A 51 -11.45 -2.33 -7.04
N SER A 52 -11.10 -2.83 -8.23
CA SER A 52 -10.33 -2.05 -9.18
C SER A 52 -11.04 -0.75 -9.52
N GLN A 53 -10.29 0.35 -9.47
CA GLN A 53 -10.74 1.68 -9.92
C GLN A 53 -10.16 2.01 -11.30
N ASP A 54 -9.57 1.03 -11.97
CA ASP A 54 -8.96 1.17 -13.28
C ASP A 54 -10.06 1.15 -14.36
N GLU A 55 -10.17 2.25 -15.10
CA GLU A 55 -11.22 2.45 -16.10
C GLU A 55 -11.22 1.37 -17.18
N GLU A 56 -10.05 0.90 -17.65
CA GLU A 56 -9.98 -0.15 -18.68
C GLU A 56 -10.55 -1.47 -18.15
N ARG A 57 -10.21 -1.82 -16.91
CA ARG A 57 -10.71 -3.03 -16.25
C ARG A 57 -12.20 -2.95 -15.94
N LEU A 58 -12.69 -1.79 -15.53
CA LEU A 58 -14.09 -1.57 -15.18
C LEU A 58 -14.98 -1.48 -16.43
N TYR A 59 -14.51 -0.86 -17.51
CA TYR A 59 -15.23 -0.81 -18.78
C TYR A 59 -15.50 -2.22 -19.33
N GLY A 60 -14.54 -3.14 -19.17
CA GLY A 60 -14.74 -4.56 -19.50
C GLY A 60 -15.82 -5.28 -18.68
N ARG A 61 -16.28 -4.68 -17.57
CA ARG A 61 -17.33 -5.18 -16.67
C ARG A 61 -18.63 -4.35 -16.75
N GLY A 62 -18.65 -3.27 -17.53
CA GLY A 62 -19.78 -2.34 -17.58
C GLY A 62 -19.95 -1.51 -16.30
N GLU A 63 -18.88 -1.35 -15.52
CA GLU A 63 -18.86 -0.59 -14.26
C GLU A 63 -18.17 0.76 -14.49
N GLU A 64 -18.62 1.80 -13.79
CA GLU A 64 -17.95 3.11 -13.75
C GLU A 64 -17.14 3.21 -12.44
N PRO A 65 -15.91 3.75 -12.45
CA PRO A 65 -15.12 3.90 -11.24
C PRO A 65 -15.83 4.84 -10.25
N PRO A 66 -16.02 4.42 -8.98
CA PRO A 66 -16.48 5.31 -7.92
C PRO A 66 -15.65 6.60 -7.75
N VAL A 67 -14.34 6.52 -8.04
CA VAL A 67 -13.41 7.67 -8.03
C VAL A 67 -12.39 7.53 -9.16
N ALA A 68 -11.82 8.66 -9.60
CA ALA A 68 -10.74 8.64 -10.59
C ALA A 68 -9.55 7.76 -10.13
N PRO A 69 -8.87 7.03 -11.04
CA PRO A 69 -7.75 6.16 -10.70
C PRO A 69 -6.63 6.84 -9.89
N ASP A 70 -6.31 8.09 -10.20
CA ASP A 70 -5.31 8.89 -9.47
C ASP A 70 -5.75 9.18 -8.02
N THR A 71 -7.03 9.43 -7.81
CA THR A 71 -7.61 9.63 -6.47
C THR A 71 -7.56 8.34 -5.68
N ALA A 72 -7.92 7.21 -6.28
CA ALA A 72 -7.79 5.89 -5.66
C ALA A 72 -6.34 5.61 -5.24
N THR A 73 -5.38 5.90 -6.11
CA THR A 73 -3.95 5.70 -5.85
C THR A 73 -3.45 6.55 -4.68
N ARG A 74 -3.84 7.84 -4.62
CA ARG A 74 -3.48 8.74 -3.50
C ARG A 74 -4.13 8.32 -2.18
N ASN A 75 -5.38 7.86 -2.23
CA ASN A 75 -6.09 7.37 -1.05
C ASN A 75 -5.41 6.11 -0.51
N ASN A 76 -5.14 5.13 -1.38
CA ASN A 76 -4.46 3.90 -1.01
C ASN A 76 -3.06 4.18 -0.44
N ALA A 77 -2.32 5.14 -1.02
CA ALA A 77 -1.03 5.55 -0.48
C ALA A 77 -1.16 6.15 0.93
N THR A 78 -2.14 7.03 1.15
CA THR A 78 -2.42 7.63 2.47
C THR A 78 -2.75 6.56 3.51
N VAL A 79 -3.65 5.64 3.17
CA VAL A 79 -4.04 4.54 4.07
C VAL A 79 -2.83 3.68 4.45
N MET A 80 -1.98 3.31 3.48
CA MET A 80 -0.81 2.47 3.78
C MET A 80 0.24 3.20 4.62
N ARG A 81 0.41 4.52 4.46
CA ARG A 81 1.25 5.33 5.36
C ARG A 81 0.70 5.29 6.78
N GLU A 82 -0.60 5.52 6.96
CA GLU A 82 -1.23 5.47 8.28
C GLU A 82 -1.11 4.08 8.93
N VAL A 83 -1.31 3.02 8.15
CA VAL A 83 -1.11 1.63 8.62
C VAL A 83 0.32 1.43 9.09
N ALA A 84 1.31 1.84 8.30
CA ALA A 84 2.71 1.70 8.68
C ALA A 84 3.06 2.51 9.93
N THR A 85 2.64 3.78 10.02
CA THR A 85 2.89 4.63 11.20
C THR A 85 2.23 4.06 12.45
N ARG A 86 0.94 3.72 12.41
CA ARG A 86 0.22 3.22 13.59
C ARG A 86 0.71 1.86 14.05
N LEU A 87 1.10 0.97 13.12
CA LEU A 87 1.72 -0.30 13.49
C LEU A 87 3.10 -0.06 14.10
N ALA A 88 3.90 0.82 13.53
CA ALA A 88 5.22 1.12 14.06
C ALA A 88 5.16 1.71 15.49
N GLU A 89 4.24 2.66 15.73
CA GLU A 89 3.97 3.22 17.06
C GLU A 89 3.48 2.17 18.04
N ARG A 90 2.51 1.33 17.63
CA ARG A 90 1.93 0.29 18.49
C ARG A 90 2.96 -0.72 18.97
N TYR A 91 3.93 -1.04 18.12
CA TYR A 91 4.95 -2.04 18.42
C TYR A 91 6.30 -1.42 18.83
N ASP A 92 6.35 -0.10 19.08
CA ASP A 92 7.56 0.62 19.50
C ASP A 92 8.76 0.30 18.57
N CYS A 93 8.50 0.42 17.27
CA CYS A 93 9.44 0.17 16.19
C CYS A 93 9.39 1.24 15.10
N SER A 94 8.90 2.44 15.42
CA SER A 94 9.04 3.62 14.57
C SER A 94 10.52 3.85 14.28
N ASP A 95 10.89 4.06 13.01
CA ASP A 95 12.25 4.45 12.66
C ASP A 95 12.55 5.80 13.34
N THR A 96 13.35 5.77 14.41
CA THR A 96 13.98 6.96 14.98
C THR A 96 15.22 7.27 14.14
N GLY A 97 15.03 7.86 12.97
CA GLY A 97 16.14 8.20 12.05
C GLY A 97 15.71 9.09 10.90
#